data_AF-A0A068RY95-F1
#
_entry.id   AF-A0A068RY95-F1
#
_cell.length_a   1.000
_cell.length_b   1.000
_cell.length_c   1.000
_cell.angle_alpha   90.00
_cell.angle_beta   90.00
_cell.angle_gamma   90.00
#
_symmetry.space_group_name_H-M   'P 1'
#
loop_
_entity.id
_entity.type
_entity.pdbx_description
1 polymer ?
#
loop_
_entity_poly.entity_id
_entity_poly.type
_entity_poly.pdbx_seq_one_letter_code
_entity_poly.pdbx_strand_id
1 'polypeptide(L)'
;MLISRLQQQQPDHPPSAHLHEDKTFSWFISRGGKKDGYGSTTTTGLRKDRSRWQHAARQGSLAATLQLAYLEDAKHDPQTTACQRCDAVADHYLTALERTFHSEGGPVFCSADLLELVSQMCQMVLEHAFYQQDSWWFHPLTKTLWDFAKQLKDESVGSDHHVITTLQPASVIVTEEEEEDNDNDEQEAYRRAIRITVYHCRAHVYQRHRELERAAVYFRKCVAVHCPSSFVFETQRLLRESAKISLKELASSTASSNHHHHQQRRGSISSNGSAASTCAHCGKEKRAMPLINPFMTSNAIVSRNETCC
;
A
#
# COMPACT_ATOMS: atom_id res chain seq x y z
N MET A 1 -14.66 5.16 0.22
CA MET A 1 -15.48 3.98 0.62
C MET A 1 -14.77 2.94 1.50
N LEU A 2 -13.43 2.93 1.60
CA LEU A 2 -12.69 1.93 2.42
C LEU A 2 -12.71 2.20 3.93
N ILE A 3 -12.66 3.47 4.36
CA ILE A 3 -12.69 3.82 5.80
C ILE A 3 -14.09 3.59 6.39
N SER A 4 -15.15 3.81 5.62
CA SER A 4 -16.54 3.63 6.08
C SER A 4 -16.93 2.18 6.39
N ARG A 5 -16.17 1.17 5.91
CA ARG A 5 -16.44 -0.25 6.24
C ARG A 5 -15.69 -0.76 7.47
N LEU A 6 -14.59 -0.11 7.85
CA LEU A 6 -13.83 -0.47 9.07
C LEU A 6 -14.55 -0.04 10.35
N GLN A 7 -15.44 0.96 10.26
CA GLN A 7 -16.21 1.46 11.41
C GLN A 7 -17.43 0.59 11.78
N GLN A 8 -17.76 -0.44 10.99
CA GLN A 8 -18.99 -1.23 11.16
C GLN A 8 -18.80 -2.56 11.91
N GLN A 9 -17.64 -2.79 12.53
CA GLN A 9 -17.38 -3.94 13.39
C GLN A 9 -16.94 -3.48 14.79
N GLN A 10 -17.86 -2.94 15.59
CA GLN A 10 -17.73 -2.96 17.05
C GLN A 10 -18.68 -4.02 17.64
N PRO A 11 -18.22 -4.88 18.56
CA PRO A 11 -19.08 -5.82 19.27
C PRO A 11 -19.96 -5.08 20.30
N ASP A 12 -21.21 -5.51 20.40
CA ASP A 12 -22.22 -5.01 21.32
C ASP A 12 -21.74 -4.99 22.78
N HIS A 13 -21.52 -3.79 23.32
CA HIS A 13 -21.43 -3.56 24.76
C HIS A 13 -22.57 -2.63 25.22
N PRO A 14 -23.17 -2.89 26.41
CA PRO A 14 -24.33 -2.16 26.90
C PRO A 14 -23.97 -0.73 27.40
N PRO A 15 -24.96 0.17 27.50
CA PRO A 15 -24.71 1.61 27.48
C PRO A 15 -24.29 2.14 28.85
N SER A 16 -23.19 2.89 28.89
CA SER A 16 -22.90 3.85 29.96
C SER A 16 -22.74 5.22 29.32
N ALA A 17 -23.60 6.13 29.76
CA ALA A 17 -23.76 7.46 29.21
C ALA A 17 -22.51 8.32 29.46
N HIS A 18 -21.84 8.71 28.38
CA HIS A 18 -21.12 9.98 28.30
C HIS A 18 -21.09 10.39 26.83
N LEU A 19 -21.97 11.32 26.46
CA LEU A 19 -22.01 11.96 25.15
C LEU A 19 -20.77 12.83 25.00
N HIS A 20 -19.72 12.26 24.41
CA HIS A 20 -18.67 13.02 23.76
C HIS A 20 -19.02 13.02 22.27
N GLU A 21 -19.42 14.18 21.74
CA GLU A 21 -19.62 14.36 20.31
C GLU A 21 -18.26 14.27 19.60
N ASP A 22 -17.87 13.05 19.26
CA ASP A 22 -16.72 12.81 18.41
C ASP A 22 -17.04 13.32 17.00
N LYS A 23 -16.45 14.49 16.69
CA LYS A 23 -16.27 15.02 15.32
C LYS A 23 -15.39 14.07 14.53
N THR A 24 -15.96 12.94 14.15
CA THR A 24 -15.37 12.00 13.20
C THR A 24 -15.39 12.68 11.84
N PHE A 25 -14.19 13.02 11.35
CA PHE A 25 -13.94 13.50 10.01
C PHE A 25 -14.35 12.43 9.00
N SER A 26 -15.63 12.44 8.67
CA SER A 26 -16.09 11.82 7.45
C SER A 26 -15.55 12.66 6.30
N TRP A 27 -14.60 12.11 5.54
CA TRP A 27 -14.35 12.53 4.16
C TRP A 27 -15.54 12.10 3.28
N PHE A 28 -16.76 12.48 3.66
CA PHE A 28 -17.77 12.76 2.67
C PHE A 28 -17.24 13.96 1.91
N ILE A 29 -16.91 13.71 0.64
CA ILE A 29 -16.97 14.72 -0.40
C ILE A 29 -18.35 15.36 -0.24
N SER A 30 -18.43 16.48 0.48
CA SER A 30 -19.58 17.36 0.47
C SER A 30 -19.64 17.91 -0.95
N ARG A 31 -20.26 17.14 -1.85
CA ARG A 31 -20.77 17.64 -3.12
C ARG A 31 -21.69 18.77 -2.73
N GLY A 32 -21.21 20.01 -2.91
CA GLY A 32 -21.96 21.21 -2.60
C GLY A 32 -23.38 21.05 -3.15
N GLY A 33 -24.35 21.03 -2.24
CA GLY A 33 -25.76 20.92 -2.59
C GLY A 33 -26.08 22.01 -3.61
N LYS A 34 -26.57 21.60 -4.77
CA LYS A 34 -27.14 22.50 -5.77
C LYS A 34 -28.20 23.35 -5.08
N LYS A 35 -27.88 24.62 -4.83
CA LYS A 35 -28.90 25.63 -4.59
C LYS A 35 -29.43 26.00 -5.97
N ASP A 36 -30.66 25.55 -6.24
CA ASP A 36 -31.44 25.98 -7.39
C ASP A 36 -31.81 27.45 -7.20
N GLY A 37 -30.92 28.34 -7.66
CA GLY A 37 -31.11 29.79 -7.68
C GLY A 37 -30.76 30.31 -9.06
N TYR A 38 -31.78 30.72 -9.82
CA TYR A 38 -31.65 31.32 -11.14
C TYR A 38 -30.81 32.60 -11.06
N GLY A 39 -29.55 32.52 -11.51
CA GLY A 39 -28.61 33.63 -11.60
C GLY A 39 -27.42 33.23 -12.47
N SER A 40 -27.57 33.40 -13.78
CA SER A 40 -26.57 33.01 -14.79
C SER A 40 -25.45 34.07 -14.88
N THR A 41 -24.39 33.93 -14.07
CA THR A 41 -23.20 34.82 -14.15
C THR A 41 -21.84 34.18 -13.83
N THR A 42 -21.71 32.86 -13.63
CA THR A 42 -20.47 32.27 -13.04
C THR A 42 -19.54 31.48 -13.96
N THR A 43 -19.79 31.38 -15.27
CA THR A 43 -18.93 30.55 -16.16
C THR A 43 -17.58 31.17 -16.54
N THR A 44 -17.43 32.49 -16.46
CA THR A 44 -16.16 33.17 -16.80
C THR A 44 -15.12 33.12 -15.68
N GLY A 45 -15.54 33.11 -14.40
CA GLY A 45 -14.64 33.04 -13.25
C GLY A 45 -13.86 31.72 -13.18
N LEU A 46 -14.56 30.59 -13.34
CA LEU A 46 -13.95 29.25 -13.29
C LEU A 46 -12.85 29.03 -14.35
N ARG A 47 -12.97 29.68 -15.51
CA ARG A 47 -11.95 29.59 -16.58
C ARG A 47 -10.64 30.28 -16.19
N LYS A 48 -10.73 31.42 -15.49
CA LYS A 48 -9.55 32.19 -15.07
C LYS A 48 -8.80 31.50 -13.93
N ASP A 49 -9.52 30.85 -13.02
CA ASP A 49 -8.88 30.10 -11.94
C ASP A 49 -8.19 28.83 -12.47
N ARG A 50 -8.81 28.14 -13.44
CA ARG A 50 -8.21 26.95 -14.06
C ARG A 50 -6.87 27.26 -14.74
N SER A 51 -6.74 28.38 -15.44
CA SER A 51 -5.46 28.73 -16.11
C SER A 51 -4.36 29.04 -15.10
N ARG A 52 -4.69 29.68 -13.97
CA ARG A 52 -3.75 29.91 -12.87
C ARG A 52 -3.24 28.59 -12.28
N TRP A 53 -4.14 27.66 -11.99
CA TRP A 53 -3.77 26.35 -11.45
C TRP A 53 -2.98 25.51 -12.46
N GLN A 54 -3.34 25.56 -13.75
CA GLN A 54 -2.56 24.91 -14.82
C GLN A 54 -1.13 25.42 -14.89
N HIS A 55 -0.93 26.73 -14.77
CA HIS A 55 0.40 27.31 -14.76
C HIS A 55 1.21 26.87 -13.53
N ALA A 56 0.63 26.98 -12.34
CA ALA A 56 1.30 26.55 -11.10
C ALA A 56 1.61 25.05 -11.08
N ALA A 57 0.68 24.21 -11.57
CA ALA A 57 0.91 22.78 -11.71
C ALA A 57 2.07 22.49 -12.67
N ARG A 58 2.14 23.18 -13.83
CA ARG A 58 3.27 23.06 -14.77
C ARG A 58 4.61 23.45 -14.17
N GLN A 59 4.62 24.32 -13.17
CA GLN A 59 5.80 24.69 -12.40
C GLN A 59 6.14 23.69 -11.27
N GLY A 60 5.42 22.57 -11.18
CA GLY A 60 5.70 21.51 -10.19
C GLY A 60 4.93 21.63 -8.88
N SER A 61 3.97 22.55 -8.75
CA SER A 61 3.16 22.64 -7.52
C SER A 61 2.21 21.45 -7.37
N LEU A 62 2.43 20.64 -6.33
CA LEU A 62 1.58 19.51 -5.97
C LEU A 62 0.18 19.97 -5.57
N ALA A 63 0.08 20.97 -4.68
CA ALA A 63 -1.19 21.59 -4.29
C ALA A 63 -2.01 22.08 -5.49
N ALA A 64 -1.38 22.75 -6.46
CA ALA A 64 -2.05 23.17 -7.69
C ALA A 64 -2.56 21.98 -8.52
N THR A 65 -1.82 20.88 -8.55
CA THR A 65 -2.24 19.67 -9.26
C THR A 65 -3.42 18.99 -8.58
N LEU A 66 -3.39 18.88 -7.24
CA LEU A 66 -4.53 18.40 -6.45
C LEU A 66 -5.78 19.25 -6.71
N GLN A 67 -5.61 20.57 -6.76
CA GLN A 67 -6.71 21.48 -7.07
C GLN A 67 -7.25 21.31 -8.49
N LEU A 68 -6.39 21.09 -9.49
CA LEU A 68 -6.83 20.79 -10.86
C LEU A 68 -7.62 19.49 -10.92
N ALA A 69 -7.09 18.43 -10.31
CA ALA A 69 -7.77 17.14 -10.24
C ALA A 69 -9.12 17.25 -9.55
N TYR A 70 -9.24 18.07 -8.50
CA TYR A 70 -10.52 18.34 -7.85
C TYR A 70 -11.53 19.10 -8.75
N LEU A 71 -11.03 20.01 -9.60
CA LEU A 71 -11.87 20.76 -10.55
C LEU A 71 -12.30 19.89 -11.75
N GLU A 72 -11.61 18.78 -12.01
CA GLU A 72 -12.13 17.74 -12.88
C GLU A 72 -13.33 17.10 -12.18
N ASP A 73 -14.55 17.36 -12.67
CA ASP A 73 -15.80 16.73 -12.20
C ASP A 73 -15.82 15.25 -12.59
N ALA A 74 -14.88 14.49 -12.04
CA ALA A 74 -14.73 13.07 -12.27
C ALA A 74 -15.90 12.36 -11.60
N LYS A 75 -16.66 11.65 -12.43
CA LYS A 75 -17.80 10.87 -11.98
C LYS A 75 -17.49 9.42 -12.25
N HIS A 76 -17.40 8.67 -11.17
CA HIS A 76 -17.43 7.23 -11.20
C HIS A 76 -18.85 6.80 -10.84
N ASP A 77 -19.54 6.17 -11.79
CA ASP A 77 -20.80 5.49 -11.53
C ASP A 77 -20.52 3.99 -11.37
N PRO A 78 -20.60 3.45 -10.14
CA PRO A 78 -20.33 2.04 -9.89
C PRO A 78 -21.27 1.08 -10.63
N GLN A 79 -22.45 1.56 -11.07
CA GLN A 79 -23.44 0.71 -11.73
C GLN A 79 -23.21 0.60 -13.23
N THR A 80 -22.82 1.70 -13.88
CA THR A 80 -22.70 1.75 -15.34
C THR A 80 -21.31 1.39 -15.85
N THR A 81 -20.35 1.17 -14.95
CA THR A 81 -18.91 1.01 -15.27
C THR A 81 -18.36 2.17 -16.09
N ALA A 82 -19.09 3.29 -16.18
CA ALA A 82 -18.68 4.45 -16.95
C ALA A 82 -17.80 5.36 -16.08
N CYS A 83 -16.57 5.59 -16.53
CA CYS A 83 -15.73 6.65 -15.99
C CYS A 83 -15.88 7.90 -16.82
N GLN A 84 -16.21 9.01 -16.18
CA GLN A 84 -16.13 10.32 -16.82
C GLN A 84 -14.93 11.06 -16.24
N ARG A 85 -13.99 11.45 -17.10
CA ARG A 85 -12.81 12.29 -16.79
C ARG A 85 -11.79 11.71 -15.80
N CYS A 86 -11.91 10.43 -15.49
CA CYS A 86 -10.92 9.73 -14.67
C CYS A 86 -9.56 9.70 -15.36
N ASP A 87 -9.53 9.54 -16.68
CA ASP A 87 -8.33 9.67 -17.51
C ASP A 87 -7.60 11.01 -17.31
N ALA A 88 -8.32 12.14 -17.36
CA ALA A 88 -7.74 13.45 -17.13
C ALA A 88 -7.18 13.62 -15.71
N VAL A 89 -7.86 13.06 -14.70
CA VAL A 89 -7.38 13.04 -13.31
C VAL A 89 -6.12 12.19 -13.18
N ALA A 90 -6.09 11.00 -13.79
CA ALA A 90 -4.91 10.14 -13.80
C ALA A 90 -3.71 10.85 -14.42
N ASP A 91 -3.91 11.54 -15.55
CA ASP A 91 -2.85 12.30 -16.23
C ASP A 91 -2.27 13.40 -15.35
N HIS A 92 -3.13 14.13 -14.63
CA HIS A 92 -2.68 15.13 -13.66
C HIS A 92 -1.83 14.50 -12.56
N TYR A 93 -2.27 13.38 -11.99
CA TYR A 93 -1.54 12.70 -10.93
C TYR A 93 -0.20 12.10 -11.40
N LEU A 94 -0.21 11.41 -12.54
CA LEU A 94 0.99 10.85 -13.16
C LEU A 94 2.02 11.95 -13.43
N THR A 95 1.60 13.04 -14.07
CA THR A 95 2.49 14.16 -14.39
C THR A 95 3.08 14.78 -13.11
N ALA A 96 2.29 14.95 -12.05
CA ALA A 96 2.81 15.50 -10.79
C ALA A 96 3.81 14.56 -10.13
N LEU A 97 3.50 13.27 -10.02
CA LEU A 97 4.40 12.31 -9.40
C LEU A 97 5.69 12.15 -10.23
N GLU A 98 5.60 12.08 -11.55
CA GLU A 98 6.76 12.07 -12.44
C GLU A 98 7.67 13.29 -12.26
N ARG A 99 7.11 14.48 -11.99
CA ARG A 99 7.95 15.65 -11.69
C ARG A 99 8.70 15.50 -10.37
N THR A 100 8.11 14.87 -9.36
CA THR A 100 8.82 14.62 -8.09
C THR A 100 9.91 13.57 -8.22
N PHE A 101 9.80 12.65 -9.19
CA PHE A 101 10.87 11.71 -9.52
C PHE A 101 12.09 12.39 -10.15
N HIS A 102 11.85 13.39 -11.01
CA HIS A 102 12.89 13.97 -11.87
C HIS A 102 13.43 15.31 -11.37
N SER A 103 12.95 15.78 -10.21
CA SER A 103 13.48 16.99 -9.56
C SER A 103 14.93 16.79 -9.11
N GLU A 104 15.86 17.33 -9.92
CA GLU A 104 17.26 17.69 -9.61
C GLU A 104 18.14 16.65 -8.89
N GLY A 105 17.97 15.36 -9.19
CA GLY A 105 18.97 14.32 -8.87
C GLY A 105 19.21 14.04 -7.38
N GLY A 106 18.41 14.63 -6.49
CA GLY A 106 18.43 14.39 -5.05
C GLY A 106 17.44 13.32 -4.59
N PRO A 107 17.47 12.96 -3.29
CA PRO A 107 16.45 12.11 -2.69
C PRO A 107 15.08 12.79 -2.75
N VAL A 108 14.01 11.98 -2.80
CA VAL A 108 12.64 12.50 -2.89
C VAL A 108 12.29 13.27 -1.62
N PHE A 109 11.86 14.53 -1.80
CA PHE A 109 11.31 15.35 -0.72
C PHE A 109 9.86 14.93 -0.42
N CYS A 110 9.68 14.24 0.71
CA CYS A 110 8.38 13.75 1.15
C CYS A 110 7.68 14.79 2.02
N SER A 111 6.46 15.17 1.63
CA SER A 111 5.64 16.18 2.30
C SER A 111 4.19 15.74 2.45
N ALA A 112 3.40 16.52 3.20
CA ALA A 112 1.95 16.30 3.32
C ALA A 112 1.22 16.31 1.97
N ASP A 113 1.54 17.25 1.08
CA ASP A 113 0.94 17.34 -0.26
C ASP A 113 1.24 16.10 -1.10
N LEU A 114 2.46 15.55 -0.98
CA LEU A 114 2.85 14.34 -1.69
C LEU A 114 2.12 13.11 -1.15
N LEU A 115 1.97 13.03 0.18
CA LEU A 115 1.17 11.97 0.82
C LEU A 115 -0.29 12.04 0.39
N GLU A 116 -0.87 13.24 0.32
CA GLU A 116 -2.24 13.46 -0.15
C GLU A 116 -2.39 13.03 -1.62
N LEU A 117 -1.48 13.46 -2.50
CA LEU A 117 -1.47 13.04 -3.90
C LEU A 117 -1.44 11.53 -4.05
N VAL A 118 -0.51 10.85 -3.37
CA VAL A 118 -0.40 9.38 -3.44
C VAL A 118 -1.64 8.70 -2.86
N SER A 119 -2.24 9.26 -1.82
CA SER A 119 -3.48 8.74 -1.23
C SER A 119 -4.65 8.82 -2.22
N GLN A 120 -4.80 9.94 -2.93
CA GLN A 120 -5.81 10.10 -3.97
C GLN A 120 -5.58 9.14 -5.15
N MET A 121 -4.32 8.98 -5.58
CA MET A 121 -3.96 7.99 -6.62
C MET A 121 -4.31 6.56 -6.18
N CYS A 122 -4.00 6.19 -4.93
CA CYS A 122 -4.33 4.88 -4.38
C CYS A 122 -5.84 4.65 -4.30
N GLN A 123 -6.60 5.67 -3.88
CA GLN A 123 -8.06 5.60 -3.83
C GLN A 123 -8.65 5.38 -5.23
N MET A 124 -8.16 6.13 -6.21
CA MET A 124 -8.54 5.97 -7.61
C MET A 124 -8.23 4.56 -8.13
N VAL A 125 -7.04 4.02 -7.89
CA VAL A 125 -6.70 2.64 -8.25
C VAL A 125 -7.68 1.64 -7.62
N LEU A 126 -8.00 1.78 -6.33
CA LEU A 126 -8.87 0.85 -5.62
C LEU A 126 -10.32 0.89 -6.10
N GLU A 127 -10.82 2.04 -6.54
CA GLU A 127 -12.16 2.19 -7.12
C GLU A 127 -12.27 1.51 -8.48
N HIS A 128 -11.18 1.49 -9.26
CA HIS A 128 -11.17 1.01 -10.65
C HIS A 128 -10.64 -0.42 -10.81
N ALA A 129 -9.98 -0.96 -9.78
CA ALA A 129 -9.39 -2.30 -9.81
C ALA A 129 -10.42 -3.42 -10.13
N PHE A 130 -11.72 -3.17 -9.94
CA PHE A 130 -12.77 -4.14 -10.26
C PHE A 130 -13.30 -4.08 -11.69
N TYR A 131 -13.53 -2.88 -12.20
CA TYR A 131 -14.40 -2.68 -13.36
C TYR A 131 -13.64 -2.23 -14.61
N GLN A 132 -12.44 -1.66 -14.44
CA GLN A 132 -11.76 -0.94 -15.53
C GLN A 132 -10.24 -1.15 -15.49
N GLN A 133 -9.80 -2.39 -15.42
CA GLN A 133 -8.37 -2.69 -15.58
C GLN A 133 -7.87 -2.35 -16.99
N ASP A 134 -8.76 -2.42 -17.98
CA ASP A 134 -8.45 -2.14 -19.39
C ASP A 134 -8.36 -0.63 -19.69
N SER A 135 -8.61 0.23 -18.70
CA SER A 135 -8.35 1.66 -18.84
C SER A 135 -6.86 1.89 -19.08
N TRP A 136 -6.52 2.56 -20.19
CA TRP A 136 -5.13 2.78 -20.62
C TRP A 136 -4.25 3.46 -19.56
N TRP A 137 -4.84 4.27 -18.68
CA TRP A 137 -4.15 4.96 -17.58
C TRP A 137 -3.91 4.08 -16.34
N PHE A 138 -4.66 2.98 -16.16
CA PHE A 138 -4.62 2.17 -14.93
C PHE A 138 -3.26 1.49 -14.72
N HIS A 139 -2.74 0.85 -15.78
CA HIS A 139 -1.45 0.17 -15.73
C HIS A 139 -0.26 1.13 -15.53
N PRO A 140 -0.16 2.26 -16.26
CA PRO A 140 0.82 3.30 -15.96
C PRO A 140 0.73 3.80 -14.52
N LEU A 141 -0.47 4.14 -14.03
CA LEU A 141 -0.68 4.67 -12.68
C LEU A 141 -0.21 3.69 -11.60
N THR A 142 -0.61 2.42 -11.70
CA THR A 142 -0.21 1.39 -10.74
C THR A 142 1.29 1.11 -10.78
N LYS A 143 1.88 1.01 -11.99
CA LYS A 143 3.33 0.85 -12.16
C LYS A 143 4.09 2.00 -11.51
N THR A 144 3.73 3.25 -11.80
CA THR A 144 4.39 4.44 -11.25
C THR A 144 4.30 4.46 -9.73
N LEU A 145 3.15 4.14 -9.13
CA LEU A 145 3.01 4.02 -7.67
C LEU A 145 3.93 2.95 -7.07
N TRP A 146 4.06 1.79 -7.72
CA TRP A 146 4.90 0.70 -7.21
C TRP A 146 6.38 1.00 -7.34
N ASP A 147 6.79 1.60 -8.45
CA ASP A 147 8.17 2.05 -8.68
C ASP A 147 8.52 3.16 -7.67
N PHE A 148 7.56 4.06 -7.39
CA PHE A 148 7.72 5.12 -6.39
C PHE A 148 7.94 4.56 -4.99
N ALA A 149 7.07 3.65 -4.53
CA ALA A 149 7.23 3.03 -3.22
C ALA A 149 8.52 2.21 -3.09
N LYS A 150 9.02 1.65 -4.21
CA LYS A 150 10.32 0.98 -4.24
C LYS A 150 11.46 2.00 -4.05
N GLN A 151 11.47 3.10 -4.80
CA GLN A 151 12.47 4.15 -4.63
C GLN A 151 12.47 4.70 -3.19
N LEU A 152 11.30 5.01 -2.65
CA LEU A 152 11.19 5.47 -1.25
C LEU A 152 11.71 4.44 -0.25
N LYS A 153 11.62 3.14 -0.55
CA LYS A 153 12.24 2.12 0.29
C LYS A 153 13.77 2.15 0.17
N ASP A 154 14.28 2.30 -1.04
CA ASP A 154 15.72 2.28 -1.31
C ASP A 154 16.43 3.54 -0.77
N GLU A 155 15.73 4.67 -0.66
CA GLU A 155 16.21 5.93 -0.06
C GLU A 155 16.00 6.03 1.47
N SER A 156 15.23 5.11 2.05
CA SER A 156 14.92 5.09 3.49
C SER A 156 16.16 4.70 4.30
N VAL A 157 16.55 5.51 5.27
CA VAL A 157 17.68 5.22 6.17
C VAL A 157 17.33 4.10 7.17
N GLY A 158 16.05 4.01 7.54
CA GLY A 158 15.56 2.96 8.44
C GLY A 158 15.29 1.65 7.71
N SER A 159 15.78 0.54 8.27
CA SER A 159 15.36 -0.81 7.84
C SER A 159 13.95 -1.11 8.34
N ASP A 160 13.07 -1.60 7.46
CA ASP A 160 11.78 -2.15 7.88
C ASP A 160 12.02 -3.25 8.92
N HIS A 161 11.25 -3.25 10.01
CA HIS A 161 11.37 -4.30 11.01
C HIS A 161 11.17 -5.66 10.35
N HIS A 162 12.09 -6.60 10.59
CA HIS A 162 11.85 -7.99 10.27
C HIS A 162 10.73 -8.49 11.17
N VAL A 163 9.49 -8.41 10.66
CA VAL A 163 8.34 -9.04 11.28
C VAL A 163 8.52 -10.54 11.11
N ILE A 164 9.28 -11.14 12.03
CA ILE A 164 9.25 -12.58 12.24
C ILE A 164 7.81 -12.88 12.65
N THR A 165 7.02 -13.39 11.71
CA THR A 165 5.61 -13.70 11.92
C THR A 165 5.49 -14.98 12.74
N THR A 166 6.23 -15.09 13.85
CA THR A 166 5.94 -16.05 14.90
C THR A 166 4.68 -15.54 15.57
N LEU A 167 3.59 -16.31 15.45
CA LEU A 167 2.24 -16.04 15.97
C LEU A 167 2.17 -15.86 17.51
N GLN A 168 3.28 -15.62 18.20
CA GLN A 168 3.29 -15.40 19.63
C GLN A 168 3.32 -13.91 19.98
N PRO A 169 2.49 -13.47 20.93
CA PRO A 169 2.51 -12.11 21.43
C PRO A 169 3.71 -11.96 22.38
N ALA A 170 4.89 -11.76 21.82
CA ALA A 170 6.04 -11.30 22.60
C ALA A 170 5.92 -9.78 22.73
N SER A 171 5.74 -9.31 23.96
CA SER A 171 5.72 -7.91 24.36
C SER A 171 6.97 -7.19 23.83
N VAL A 172 6.79 -6.34 22.82
CA VAL A 172 7.85 -5.46 22.32
C VAL A 172 7.99 -4.33 23.32
N ILE A 173 9.09 -4.34 24.08
CA ILE A 173 9.49 -3.21 24.93
C ILE A 173 10.06 -2.16 23.97
N VAL A 174 9.28 -1.14 23.69
CA VAL A 174 9.72 0.04 22.93
C VAL A 174 10.43 0.95 23.93
N THR A 175 11.75 1.01 23.87
CA THR A 175 12.52 2.07 24.54
C THR A 175 12.29 3.36 23.78
N GLU A 176 11.53 4.26 24.40
CA GLU A 176 11.33 5.64 23.95
C GLU A 176 12.65 6.39 24.19
N GLU A 177 13.54 6.39 23.20
CA GLU A 177 14.70 7.27 23.19
C GLU A 177 14.21 8.67 22.77
N GLU A 178 14.57 9.68 23.55
CA GLU A 178 14.13 11.08 23.40
C GLU A 178 14.62 11.62 22.03
N GLU A 179 13.68 11.80 21.09
CA GLU A 179 13.94 12.28 19.73
C GLU A 179 14.24 13.80 19.77
N GLU A 180 15.47 14.19 19.43
CA GLU A 180 15.79 15.59 19.07
C GLU A 180 15.09 15.92 17.74
N ASP A 181 14.34 17.02 17.73
CA ASP A 181 13.49 17.51 16.63
C ASP A 181 14.30 17.79 15.36
N ASN A 182 14.51 16.77 14.53
CA ASN A 182 15.29 16.84 13.30
C ASN A 182 14.35 16.79 12.09
N ASP A 183 14.40 17.79 11.21
CA ASP A 183 13.61 17.85 9.97
C ASP A 183 13.70 16.56 9.13
N ASN A 184 14.84 15.86 9.23
CA ASN A 184 15.06 14.57 8.57
C ASN A 184 14.10 13.46 9.06
N ASP A 185 13.68 13.51 10.33
CA ASP A 185 12.77 12.54 10.92
C ASP A 185 11.33 12.77 10.44
N GLU A 186 10.92 14.02 10.23
CA GLU A 186 9.62 14.34 9.63
C GLU A 186 9.55 13.84 8.17
N GLN A 187 10.59 14.08 7.37
CA GLN A 187 10.65 13.61 5.99
C GLN A 187 10.58 12.07 5.92
N GLU A 188 11.29 11.39 6.82
CA GLU A 188 11.27 9.94 6.94
C GLU A 188 9.89 9.43 7.41
N ALA A 189 9.20 10.16 8.29
CA ALA A 189 7.83 9.84 8.70
C ALA A 189 6.85 9.89 7.50
N TYR A 190 6.91 10.94 6.66
CA TYR A 190 6.12 11.00 5.43
C TYR A 190 6.49 9.88 4.45
N ARG A 191 7.78 9.59 4.29
CA ARG A 191 8.25 8.48 3.44
C ARG A 191 7.63 7.15 3.88
N ARG A 192 7.64 6.85 5.18
CA ARG A 192 6.99 5.65 5.76
C ARG A 192 5.48 5.66 5.55
N ALA A 193 4.82 6.80 5.79
CA ALA A 193 3.39 6.96 5.61
C ALA A 193 2.96 6.68 4.15
N ILE A 194 3.68 7.22 3.18
CA ILE A 194 3.45 6.97 1.75
C ILE A 194 3.61 5.47 1.44
N ARG A 195 4.68 4.84 1.91
CA ARG A 195 4.94 3.41 1.70
C ARG A 195 3.82 2.53 2.26
N ILE A 196 3.33 2.84 3.46
CA ILE A 196 2.17 2.16 4.08
C ILE A 196 0.95 2.26 3.16
N THR A 197 0.63 3.47 2.69
CA THR A 197 -0.51 3.73 1.80
C THR A 197 -0.41 2.89 0.52
N VAL A 198 0.76 2.90 -0.15
CA VAL A 198 0.95 2.16 -1.41
C VAL A 198 0.94 0.64 -1.19
N TYR A 199 1.59 0.12 -0.15
CA TYR A 199 1.55 -1.32 0.15
C TYR A 199 0.15 -1.81 0.46
N HIS A 200 -0.62 -1.04 1.23
CA HIS A 200 -2.01 -1.36 1.51
C HIS A 200 -2.84 -1.37 0.22
N CYS A 201 -2.75 -0.33 -0.61
CA CYS A 201 -3.41 -0.28 -1.91
C CYS A 201 -3.08 -1.51 -2.78
N ARG A 202 -1.77 -1.81 -2.93
CA ARG A 202 -1.30 -2.93 -3.74
C ARG A 202 -1.77 -4.29 -3.21
N ALA A 203 -1.82 -4.48 -1.89
CA ALA A 203 -2.33 -5.70 -1.29
C ALA A 203 -3.81 -5.92 -1.65
N HIS A 204 -4.63 -4.88 -1.58
CA HIS A 204 -6.04 -4.94 -1.97
C HIS A 204 -6.23 -5.22 -3.46
N VAL A 205 -5.41 -4.62 -4.33
CA VAL A 205 -5.41 -4.94 -5.77
C VAL A 205 -5.20 -6.44 -5.98
N TYR A 206 -4.13 -7.04 -5.40
CA TYR A 206 -3.91 -8.48 -5.49
C TYR A 206 -5.04 -9.32 -4.89
N GLN A 207 -5.63 -8.87 -3.78
CA GLN A 207 -6.77 -9.54 -3.16
C GLN A 207 -7.98 -9.56 -4.11
N ARG A 208 -8.23 -8.48 -4.86
CA ARG A 208 -9.30 -8.43 -5.88
C ARG A 208 -9.04 -9.41 -7.03
N HIS A 209 -7.79 -9.53 -7.48
CA HIS A 209 -7.38 -10.50 -8.52
C HIS A 209 -7.29 -11.96 -8.01
N ARG A 210 -7.69 -12.23 -6.76
CA ARG A 210 -7.58 -13.56 -6.12
C ARG A 210 -6.14 -14.08 -5.99
N GLU A 211 -5.15 -13.20 -6.05
CA GLU A 211 -3.73 -13.52 -5.82
C GLU A 211 -3.40 -13.41 -4.32
N LEU A 212 -4.04 -14.26 -3.50
CA LEU A 212 -4.05 -14.14 -2.03
C LEU A 212 -2.64 -14.23 -1.40
N GLU A 213 -1.76 -15.06 -1.96
CA GLU A 213 -0.38 -15.19 -1.48
C GLU A 213 0.39 -13.88 -1.65
N ARG A 214 0.25 -13.23 -2.81
CA ARG A 214 0.87 -11.92 -3.07
C ARG A 214 0.24 -10.82 -2.22
N ALA A 215 -1.09 -10.83 -2.04
CA ALA A 215 -1.77 -9.91 -1.14
C ALA A 215 -1.21 -10.03 0.29
N ALA A 216 -1.05 -11.25 0.82
CA ALA A 216 -0.47 -11.48 2.14
C ALA A 216 0.97 -10.95 2.27
N VAL A 217 1.79 -11.07 1.22
CA VAL A 217 3.14 -10.48 1.21
C VAL A 217 3.09 -8.96 1.38
N TYR A 218 2.19 -8.26 0.69
CA TYR A 218 2.10 -6.80 0.78
C TYR A 218 1.43 -6.32 2.07
N PHE A 219 0.45 -7.04 2.61
CA PHE A 219 -0.06 -6.75 3.95
C PHE A 219 1.03 -6.91 5.02
N ARG A 220 1.87 -7.95 4.94
CA ARG A 220 3.04 -8.07 5.85
C ARG A 220 4.01 -6.91 5.69
N LYS A 221 4.30 -6.47 4.47
CA LYS A 221 5.12 -5.27 4.23
C LYS A 221 4.52 -4.02 4.87
N CYS A 222 3.21 -3.81 4.72
CA CYS A 222 2.50 -2.70 5.36
C CYS A 222 2.65 -2.72 6.90
N VAL A 223 2.50 -3.90 7.52
CA VAL A 223 2.68 -4.07 8.97
C VAL A 223 4.15 -3.91 9.39
N ALA A 224 5.11 -4.25 8.54
CA ALA A 224 6.54 -4.16 8.84
C ALA A 224 7.13 -2.74 8.82
N VAL A 225 6.50 -1.80 8.11
CA VAL A 225 6.91 -0.39 8.13
C VAL A 225 6.65 0.17 9.53
N HIS A 226 7.67 0.82 10.12
CA HIS A 226 7.54 1.48 11.42
C HIS A 226 6.46 2.58 11.36
N CYS A 227 5.57 2.65 12.35
CA CYS A 227 4.57 3.73 12.37
C CYS A 227 5.27 5.00 12.83
N PRO A 228 5.07 6.14 12.17
CA PRO A 228 5.29 7.40 12.83
C PRO A 228 4.48 7.43 14.14
N SER A 229 5.09 7.83 15.24
CA SER A 229 4.46 8.05 16.56
C SER A 229 3.51 9.25 16.55
N SER A 230 3.67 10.15 15.57
CA SER A 230 2.89 11.38 15.43
C SER A 230 1.42 11.14 15.08
N PHE A 231 0.53 11.87 15.77
CA PHE A 231 -0.92 11.90 15.54
C PHE A 231 -1.33 12.28 14.11
N VAL A 232 -0.44 12.98 13.37
CA VAL A 232 -0.68 13.39 11.97
C VAL A 232 -0.93 12.20 11.05
N PHE A 233 -0.44 11.00 11.39
CA PHE A 233 -0.50 9.80 10.56
C PHE A 233 -1.57 8.78 10.99
N GLU A 234 -2.66 9.25 11.61
CA GLU A 234 -3.74 8.38 12.09
C GLU A 234 -4.34 7.51 10.97
N THR A 235 -4.47 8.05 9.76
CA THR A 235 -4.94 7.26 8.60
C THR A 235 -4.03 6.05 8.34
N GLN A 236 -2.72 6.25 8.35
CA GLN A 236 -1.76 5.19 8.07
C GLN A 236 -1.71 4.16 9.21
N ARG A 237 -1.91 4.60 10.45
CA ARG A 237 -2.12 3.70 11.59
C ARG A 237 -3.33 2.78 11.36
N LEU A 238 -4.48 3.35 10.96
CA LEU A 238 -5.68 2.58 10.64
C LEU A 238 -5.46 1.60 9.48
N LEU A 239 -4.73 2.00 8.43
CA LEU A 239 -4.38 1.12 7.31
C LEU A 239 -3.52 -0.07 7.77
N ARG A 240 -2.59 0.14 8.70
CA ARG A 240 -1.77 -0.95 9.27
C ARG A 240 -2.60 -1.91 10.12
N GLU A 241 -3.52 -1.40 10.95
CA GLU A 241 -4.43 -2.26 11.71
C GLU A 241 -5.35 -3.08 10.78
N SER A 242 -5.90 -2.45 9.73
CA SER A 242 -6.67 -3.14 8.70
C SER A 242 -5.86 -4.24 8.01
N ALA A 243 -4.58 -3.99 7.72
CA ALA A 243 -3.67 -5.01 7.17
C ALA A 243 -3.45 -6.19 8.13
N LYS A 244 -3.31 -5.94 9.45
CA LYS A 244 -3.21 -6.99 10.47
C LYS A 244 -4.46 -7.87 10.51
N ILE A 245 -5.64 -7.27 10.44
CA ILE A 245 -6.92 -8.00 10.40
C ILE A 245 -6.98 -8.87 9.14
N SER A 246 -6.69 -8.28 7.98
CA SER A 246 -6.70 -8.97 6.68
C SER A 246 -5.75 -10.19 6.67
N LEU A 247 -4.57 -10.08 7.30
CA LEU A 247 -3.65 -11.20 7.45
C LEU A 247 -4.21 -12.35 8.30
N LYS A 248 -4.92 -12.03 9.40
CA LYS A 248 -5.57 -13.04 10.24
C LYS A 248 -6.66 -13.78 9.46
N GLU A 249 -7.49 -13.04 8.71
CA GLU A 249 -8.55 -13.63 7.87
C GLU A 249 -8.00 -14.55 6.77
N LEU A 250 -6.92 -14.15 6.10
CA LEU A 250 -6.25 -14.97 5.09
C LEU A 250 -5.65 -16.25 5.69
N ALA A 251 -5.09 -16.17 6.89
CA ALA A 251 -4.57 -17.34 7.61
C ALA A 251 -5.68 -18.32 8.00
N SER A 252 -6.79 -17.82 8.54
CA SER A 252 -7.97 -18.64 8.90
C SER A 252 -8.60 -19.32 7.68
N SER A 253 -8.70 -18.61 6.55
CA SER A 253 -9.25 -19.16 5.31
C SER A 253 -8.42 -20.34 4.77
N THR A 254 -7.09 -20.29 4.96
CA THR A 254 -6.18 -21.35 4.50
C THR A 254 -6.25 -22.59 5.41
N ALA A 255 -6.42 -22.40 6.71
CA ALA A 255 -6.49 -23.50 7.68
C ALA A 255 -7.74 -24.38 7.49
N SER A 256 -8.90 -23.77 7.22
CA SER A 256 -10.16 -24.49 7.04
C SER A 256 -10.20 -25.35 5.77
N SER A 257 -9.51 -24.95 4.70
CA SER A 257 -9.50 -25.70 3.45
C SER A 257 -8.80 -27.06 3.57
N ASN A 258 -7.86 -27.22 4.50
CA ASN A 258 -7.07 -28.44 4.64
C ASN A 258 -7.77 -29.53 5.48
N HIS A 259 -8.80 -29.19 6.25
CA HIS A 259 -9.48 -30.17 7.11
C HIS A 259 -10.51 -31.04 6.38
N HIS A 260 -11.07 -30.60 5.25
CA HIS A 260 -12.10 -31.39 4.56
C HIS A 260 -11.56 -32.56 3.71
N HIS A 261 -10.28 -32.57 3.34
CA HIS A 261 -9.71 -33.70 2.60
C HIS A 261 -9.25 -34.87 3.47
N HIS A 262 -9.19 -34.72 4.79
CA HIS A 262 -8.75 -35.80 5.69
C HIS A 262 -9.87 -36.64 6.32
N GLN A 263 -11.14 -36.28 6.14
CA GLN A 263 -12.27 -37.04 6.72
C GLN A 263 -12.97 -38.05 5.78
N GLN A 264 -12.52 -38.21 4.52
CA GLN A 264 -13.16 -39.14 3.58
C GLN A 264 -12.28 -40.28 3.04
N ARG A 265 -11.19 -40.65 3.73
CA ARG A 265 -10.49 -41.92 3.46
C ARG A 265 -10.51 -42.87 4.66
N ARG A 266 -11.51 -43.76 4.60
CA ARG A 266 -11.59 -45.13 5.14
C ARG A 266 -11.82 -45.21 6.65
N GLY A 267 -12.89 -45.84 7.13
CA GLY A 267 -13.31 -47.17 6.71
C GLY A 267 -12.50 -48.17 7.53
N SER A 268 -13.13 -48.60 8.63
CA SER A 268 -12.90 -49.74 9.50
C SER A 268 -11.90 -50.79 8.99
N ILE A 269 -10.94 -51.22 9.83
CA ILE A 269 -10.67 -52.61 10.23
C ILE A 269 -9.77 -52.56 11.50
N SER A 270 -10.22 -53.24 12.57
CA SER A 270 -9.49 -53.58 13.82
C SER A 270 -8.26 -54.48 13.54
N SER A 271 -7.16 -54.52 14.29
CA SER A 271 -7.04 -55.06 15.66
C SER A 271 -5.55 -55.16 16.04
N ASN A 272 -5.26 -55.03 17.33
CA ASN A 272 -4.15 -55.57 18.14
C ASN A 272 -2.81 -55.93 17.48
N GLY A 273 -1.72 -55.35 17.98
CA GLY A 273 -0.39 -55.93 17.85
C GLY A 273 0.75 -55.02 18.29
N SER A 274 1.20 -55.17 19.52
CA SER A 274 2.47 -54.65 20.03
C SER A 274 3.64 -55.22 19.22
N ALA A 275 4.45 -54.38 18.57
CA ALA A 275 5.85 -54.68 18.28
C ALA A 275 6.58 -53.44 17.75
N ALA A 276 7.74 -53.17 18.36
CA ALA A 276 8.76 -52.32 17.81
C ALA A 276 9.14 -52.78 16.39
N SER A 277 9.09 -51.88 15.41
CA SER A 277 9.76 -52.10 14.13
C SER A 277 10.45 -50.82 13.67
N THR A 278 11.77 -50.92 13.72
CA THR A 278 12.75 -50.12 13.00
C THR A 278 12.38 -50.02 11.52
N CYS A 279 12.20 -48.80 11.00
CA CYS A 279 12.11 -48.57 9.57
C CYS A 279 13.52 -48.66 8.96
N ALA A 280 13.85 -49.88 8.50
CA ALA A 280 15.03 -50.17 7.72
C ALA A 280 14.73 -50.11 6.22
N HIS A 281 14.18 -49.00 5.69
CA HIS A 281 14.20 -48.69 4.24
C HIS A 281 13.59 -47.31 3.92
N CYS A 282 14.38 -46.25 4.11
CA CYS A 282 14.27 -45.06 3.27
C CYS A 282 15.68 -44.54 2.99
N GLY A 283 16.42 -45.29 2.16
CA GLY A 283 17.67 -44.86 1.57
C GLY A 283 17.43 -43.72 0.59
N LYS A 284 17.42 -42.48 1.08
CA LYS A 284 17.76 -41.31 0.28
C LYS A 284 18.90 -40.59 0.97
N GLU A 285 20.08 -41.04 0.58
CA GLU A 285 21.38 -40.47 0.90
C GLU A 285 21.39 -38.98 0.57
N LYS A 286 21.54 -38.14 1.60
CA LYS A 286 21.82 -36.72 1.43
C LYS A 286 23.25 -36.61 0.90
N ARG A 287 23.41 -36.44 -0.41
CA ARG A 287 24.69 -35.93 -0.95
C ARG A 287 24.89 -34.52 -0.41
N ALA A 288 25.87 -34.38 0.47
CA ALA A 288 26.38 -33.11 0.93
C ALA A 288 26.84 -32.27 -0.27
N MET A 289 26.41 -31.01 -0.34
CA MET A 289 27.01 -30.05 -1.25
C MET A 289 28.43 -29.73 -0.78
N PRO A 290 29.44 -29.73 -1.66
CA PRO A 290 30.76 -29.24 -1.30
C PRO A 290 30.71 -27.74 -1.03
N LEU A 291 31.08 -27.37 0.20
CA LEU A 291 31.37 -25.99 0.58
C LEU A 291 32.68 -25.58 -0.13
N ILE A 292 32.58 -24.66 -1.08
CA ILE A 292 33.75 -23.99 -1.65
C ILE A 292 34.17 -22.91 -0.65
N ASN A 293 35.26 -23.16 0.07
CA ASN A 293 35.94 -22.13 0.84
C ASN A 293 36.63 -21.13 -0.10
N PRO A 294 36.50 -19.81 0.12
CA PRO A 294 37.22 -18.80 -0.62
C PRO A 294 38.55 -18.50 0.08
N PHE A 295 39.69 -18.88 -0.52
CA PHE A 295 40.97 -18.31 -0.13
C PHE A 295 41.90 -18.13 -1.35
N MET A 296 42.06 -16.85 -1.70
CA MET A 296 43.24 -16.15 -2.24
C MET A 296 44.05 -16.76 -3.39
N THR A 297 44.19 -16.01 -4.49
CA THR A 297 45.41 -15.22 -4.76
C THR A 297 45.29 -14.37 -6.03
N SER A 298 45.91 -13.21 -5.97
CA SER A 298 46.09 -12.17 -6.97
C SER A 298 46.72 -12.66 -8.29
N ASN A 299 46.35 -12.07 -9.42
CA ASN A 299 47.24 -11.17 -10.17
C ASN A 299 46.60 -10.69 -11.49
N ALA A 300 46.94 -9.44 -11.82
CA ALA A 300 46.59 -8.70 -13.03
C ALA A 300 46.96 -9.42 -14.33
N ILE A 301 46.27 -9.09 -15.42
CA ILE A 301 46.86 -8.80 -16.74
C ILE A 301 45.89 -7.92 -17.54
N VAL A 302 46.50 -6.89 -18.13
CA VAL A 302 45.99 -5.89 -19.07
C VAL A 302 45.74 -6.50 -20.46
N SER A 303 44.64 -6.12 -21.12
CA SER A 303 44.53 -5.93 -22.59
C SER A 303 43.17 -5.28 -22.87
N ARG A 304 43.08 -3.99 -23.25
CA ARG A 304 43.27 -3.43 -24.59
C ARG A 304 42.71 -4.30 -25.71
N ASN A 305 41.62 -3.82 -26.32
CA ASN A 305 41.22 -3.92 -27.73
C ASN A 305 40.16 -2.81 -27.90
N GLU A 306 40.45 -1.65 -28.50
CA GLU A 306 40.62 -1.41 -29.94
C GLU A 306 39.50 -2.03 -30.80
N THR A 307 38.58 -1.13 -31.16
CA THR A 307 37.78 -1.00 -32.40
C THR A 307 37.90 -2.07 -33.49
N CYS A 308 36.75 -2.50 -34.01
CA CYS A 308 36.50 -2.64 -35.46
C CYS A 308 34.99 -2.61 -35.78
N CYS A 309 34.68 -1.84 -36.84
CA CYS A 309 33.41 -1.67 -37.58
C CYS A 309 32.32 -0.79 -36.95
#